data_AF-A0A382Q692-F1
#
_entry.id   AF-A0A382Q692-F1
#
_cell.length_a   1.000
_cell.length_b   1.000
_cell.length_c   1.000
_cell.angle_alpha   90.00
_cell.angle_beta   90.00
_cell.angle_gamma   90.00
#
_symmetry.space_group_name_H-M   'P 1'
#
loop_
_entity.id
_entity.type
_entity.pdbx_description
1 polymer ?
#
loop_
_entity_poly.entity_id
_entity_poly.type
_entity_poly.pdbx_seq_one_letter_code
_entity_poly.pdbx_strand_id
1 'polypeptide(L)'
;MAILEGVYAAGLSVLKEDLSLDIEKTIEHHEHLIKEGLNGTFFFGSTGQSQLISIGEKKSLISKLSHSKNKDSFFLATGVNSLRDNIDLINHSFNNGFDTFLIMPPAYYMNNTHEGVYKFYANIIQRFPNIKIVLYNFQKLSRYLFSPQAVEKLVKDFPEVIRGCKDSSYNLYETLKIPGFSIL
;
A
#
# COMPACT_ATOMS: atom_id res chain seq x y z
N MET A 1 12.89 -14.25 -4.83
CA MET A 1 12.14 -13.67 -5.98
C MET A 1 11.47 -12.38 -5.51
N ALA A 2 11.31 -11.41 -6.42
CA ALA A 2 10.61 -10.16 -6.13
C ALA A 2 9.12 -10.45 -5.87
N ILE A 3 8.46 -9.66 -5.03
CA ILE A 3 7.06 -9.92 -4.65
C ILE A 3 6.04 -9.38 -5.66
N LEU A 4 6.47 -8.46 -6.52
CA LEU A 4 5.65 -7.80 -7.53
C LEU A 4 6.48 -7.66 -8.80
N GLU A 5 5.96 -8.20 -9.90
CA GLU A 5 6.54 -8.14 -11.25
C GLU A 5 5.39 -7.97 -12.26
N GLY A 6 5.54 -7.04 -13.20
CA GLY A 6 4.53 -6.74 -14.22
C GLY A 6 3.81 -5.42 -14.01
N VAL A 7 2.61 -5.29 -14.59
CA VAL A 7 1.85 -4.04 -14.64
C VAL A 7 0.67 -4.10 -13.67
N TYR A 8 0.64 -3.15 -12.74
CA TYR A 8 -0.39 -3.03 -11.72
C TYR A 8 -1.10 -1.68 -11.82
N ALA A 9 -2.43 -1.67 -11.92
CA ALA A 9 -3.17 -0.41 -11.90
C ALA A 9 -3.32 0.14 -10.48
N ALA A 10 -3.22 1.46 -10.35
CA ALA A 10 -3.78 2.17 -9.21
C ALA A 10 -5.27 2.44 -9.50
N GLY A 11 -6.14 1.55 -9.01
CA GLY A 11 -7.56 1.58 -9.35
C GLY A 11 -8.34 2.68 -8.64
N LEU A 12 -9.45 3.09 -9.25
CA LEU A 12 -10.35 4.12 -8.73
C LEU A 12 -11.32 3.53 -7.71
N SER A 13 -11.67 4.33 -6.70
CA SER A 13 -12.83 4.05 -5.84
C SER A 13 -14.07 4.66 -6.49
N VAL A 14 -15.12 3.85 -6.70
CA VAL A 14 -16.39 4.33 -7.26
C VAL A 14 -17.28 4.80 -6.11
N LEU A 15 -17.87 5.98 -6.24
CA LEU A 15 -18.80 6.53 -5.25
C LEU A 15 -20.23 6.46 -5.76
N LYS A 16 -21.17 6.31 -4.83
CA LYS A 16 -22.60 6.46 -5.07
C LYS A 16 -22.98 7.95 -5.11
N GLU A 17 -24.21 8.24 -5.50
CA GLU A 17 -24.76 9.60 -5.48
C GLU A 17 -24.75 10.23 -4.08
N ASP A 18 -24.90 9.42 -3.03
CA ASP A 18 -24.82 9.86 -1.63
C ASP A 18 -23.37 10.01 -1.10
N LEU A 19 -22.38 9.91 -1.99
CA LEU A 19 -20.94 10.00 -1.72
C LEU A 19 -20.35 8.83 -0.92
N SER A 20 -21.15 7.83 -0.56
CA SER A 20 -20.62 6.59 0.04
C SER A 20 -19.88 5.74 -0.99
N LEU A 21 -18.95 4.92 -0.53
CA LEU A 21 -18.24 3.97 -1.38
C LEU A 21 -19.22 2.97 -2.02
N ASP A 22 -19.23 2.91 -3.34
CA ASP A 22 -19.87 1.83 -4.09
C ASP A 22 -18.93 0.62 -4.12
N ILE A 23 -19.07 -0.24 -3.11
CA ILE A 23 -18.22 -1.41 -2.93
C ILE A 23 -18.27 -2.33 -4.16
N GLU A 24 -19.47 -2.66 -4.64
CA GLU A 24 -19.64 -3.63 -5.72
C GLU A 24 -19.08 -3.07 -7.04
N LYS A 25 -19.38 -1.81 -7.39
CA LYS A 25 -18.81 -1.20 -8.60
C LYS A 25 -17.31 -0.97 -8.51
N THR A 26 -16.78 -0.69 -7.31
CA THR A 26 -15.33 -0.60 -7.12
C THR A 26 -14.67 -1.94 -7.37
N ILE A 27 -15.24 -3.04 -6.88
CA ILE A 27 -14.73 -4.39 -7.14
C ILE A 27 -14.82 -4.73 -8.63
N GLU A 28 -15.98 -4.49 -9.26
CA GLU A 28 -16.19 -4.73 -10.69
C GLU A 28 -15.19 -3.98 -11.56
N HIS A 29 -14.92 -2.70 -11.24
CA HIS A 29 -13.90 -1.91 -11.92
C HIS A 29 -12.51 -2.57 -11.86
N HIS A 30 -12.11 -3.05 -10.70
CA HIS A 30 -10.82 -3.72 -10.51
C HIS A 30 -10.76 -5.10 -11.18
N GLU A 31 -11.84 -5.88 -11.13
CA GLU A 31 -11.95 -7.16 -11.83
C GLU A 31 -11.87 -6.98 -13.35
N HIS A 32 -12.50 -5.93 -13.88
CA HIS A 32 -12.40 -5.56 -15.30
C HIS A 32 -10.95 -5.24 -15.69
N LEU A 33 -10.22 -4.45 -14.90
CA LEU A 33 -8.81 -4.13 -15.17
C LEU A 33 -7.92 -5.39 -15.21
N ILE A 34 -8.16 -6.36 -14.34
CA ILE A 34 -7.43 -7.65 -14.38
C ILE A 34 -7.81 -8.43 -15.64
N LYS A 35 -9.09 -8.45 -16.00
CA LYS A 35 -9.57 -9.12 -17.23
C LYS A 35 -8.92 -8.53 -18.49
N GLU A 36 -8.63 -7.23 -18.52
CA GLU A 36 -7.92 -6.57 -19.63
C GLU A 36 -6.40 -6.85 -19.66
N GLY A 37 -5.90 -7.70 -18.75
CA GLY A 37 -4.54 -8.24 -18.82
C GLY A 37 -3.55 -7.68 -17.79
N LEU A 38 -4.02 -6.92 -16.80
CA LEU A 38 -3.14 -6.46 -15.71
C LEU A 38 -2.80 -7.58 -14.74
N ASN A 39 -1.56 -7.60 -14.24
CA ASN A 39 -1.09 -8.57 -13.24
C ASN A 39 -1.80 -8.41 -11.89
N GLY A 40 -2.25 -7.20 -11.60
CA GLY A 40 -3.06 -6.93 -10.43
C GLY A 40 -3.48 -5.46 -10.32
N THR A 41 -4.17 -5.15 -9.24
CA THR A 41 -4.65 -3.80 -8.96
C THR A 41 -4.43 -3.42 -7.50
N PHE A 42 -4.09 -2.15 -7.27
CA PHE A 42 -4.00 -1.56 -5.94
C PHE A 42 -5.29 -0.80 -5.62
N PHE A 43 -5.99 -1.24 -4.58
CA PHE A 43 -7.06 -0.47 -3.94
C PHE A 43 -6.46 0.58 -3.03
N PHE A 44 -7.22 1.65 -2.77
CA PHE A 44 -6.93 2.62 -1.71
C PHE A 44 -5.56 3.30 -1.82
N GLY A 45 -5.03 3.42 -3.03
CA GLY A 45 -3.89 4.30 -3.33
C GLY A 45 -4.31 5.77 -3.44
N SER A 46 -3.37 6.62 -3.88
CA SER A 46 -3.64 8.04 -4.12
C SER A 46 -4.70 8.23 -5.22
N THR A 47 -4.58 7.49 -6.33
CA THR A 47 -5.56 7.51 -7.44
C THR A 47 -6.95 7.06 -7.00
N GLY A 48 -7.02 6.04 -6.14
CA GLY A 48 -8.27 5.59 -5.52
C GLY A 48 -8.81 6.50 -4.41
N GLN A 49 -8.24 7.71 -4.24
CA GLN A 49 -8.71 8.74 -3.30
C GLN A 49 -8.85 8.25 -1.85
N SER A 50 -7.96 7.37 -1.43
CA SER A 50 -8.03 6.64 -0.15
C SER A 50 -8.26 7.48 1.10
N GLN A 51 -7.78 8.73 1.11
CA GLN A 51 -7.95 9.66 2.25
C GLN A 51 -9.41 10.12 2.41
N LEU A 52 -10.24 9.99 1.38
CA LEU A 52 -11.66 10.36 1.38
C LEU A 52 -12.59 9.20 1.71
N ILE A 53 -12.08 7.97 1.72
CA ILE A 53 -12.85 6.77 2.04
C ILE A 53 -12.66 6.44 3.52
N SER A 54 -13.76 6.29 4.25
CA SER A 54 -13.70 6.00 5.68
C SER A 54 -13.09 4.61 5.96
N ILE A 55 -12.50 4.44 7.14
CA ILE A 55 -11.97 3.13 7.56
C ILE A 55 -13.07 2.06 7.56
N GLY A 56 -14.29 2.43 7.95
CA GLY A 56 -15.44 1.52 7.94
C GLY A 56 -15.75 1.00 6.54
N GLU A 57 -15.81 1.90 5.55
CA GLU A 57 -16.04 1.52 4.14
C GLU A 57 -14.89 0.68 3.58
N LYS A 58 -13.63 1.04 3.89
CA LYS A 58 -12.47 0.23 3.50
C LYS A 58 -12.58 -1.19 4.04
N LYS A 59 -12.88 -1.34 5.33
CA LYS A 59 -13.03 -2.66 5.97
C LYS A 59 -14.17 -3.47 5.34
N SER A 60 -15.32 -2.84 5.07
CA SER A 60 -16.44 -3.49 4.40
C SER A 60 -16.06 -4.00 3.00
N LEU A 61 -15.36 -3.17 2.22
CA LEU A 61 -14.85 -3.59 0.90
C LEU A 61 -13.85 -4.74 1.03
N ILE A 62 -12.90 -4.67 1.95
CA ILE A 62 -11.86 -5.71 2.15
C ILE A 62 -12.50 -7.05 2.55
N SER A 63 -13.50 -7.02 3.43
CA SER A 63 -14.25 -8.23 3.78
C SER A 63 -14.91 -8.86 2.55
N LYS A 64 -15.46 -8.05 1.66
CA LYS A 64 -16.05 -8.52 0.38
C LYS A 64 -14.98 -9.07 -0.57
N LEU A 65 -13.84 -8.39 -0.70
CA LEU A 65 -12.72 -8.83 -1.55
C LEU A 65 -12.19 -10.22 -1.16
N SER A 66 -12.27 -10.58 0.13
CA SER A 66 -11.79 -11.88 0.63
C SER A 66 -12.47 -13.09 -0.04
N HIS A 67 -13.64 -12.87 -0.65
CA HIS A 67 -14.43 -13.88 -1.36
C HIS A 67 -14.30 -13.82 -2.89
N SER A 68 -13.56 -12.85 -3.45
CA SER A 68 -13.38 -12.76 -4.90
C SER A 68 -12.42 -13.83 -5.42
N LYS A 69 -12.70 -14.33 -6.63
CA LYS A 69 -11.81 -15.26 -7.35
C LYS A 69 -10.51 -14.59 -7.80
N ASN A 70 -10.50 -13.26 -7.87
CA ASN A 70 -9.34 -12.45 -8.26
C ASN A 70 -8.50 -11.98 -7.05
N LYS A 71 -8.78 -12.50 -5.85
CA LYS A 71 -8.13 -12.07 -4.60
C LYS A 71 -6.61 -11.99 -4.69
N ASP A 72 -5.95 -12.98 -5.29
CA ASP A 72 -4.48 -13.04 -5.37
C ASP A 72 -3.88 -11.96 -6.29
N SER A 73 -4.70 -11.31 -7.11
CA SER A 73 -4.34 -10.16 -7.96
C SER A 73 -4.75 -8.82 -7.34
N PHE A 74 -5.29 -8.81 -6.12
CA PHE A 74 -5.70 -7.60 -5.41
C PHE A 74 -4.70 -7.23 -4.32
N PHE A 75 -4.27 -5.97 -4.35
CA PHE A 75 -3.32 -5.41 -3.40
C PHE A 75 -3.93 -4.20 -2.71
N LEU A 76 -3.55 -3.99 -1.45
CA LEU A 76 -4.14 -2.95 -0.62
C LEU A 76 -3.09 -1.90 -0.27
N ALA A 77 -3.41 -0.63 -0.50
CA ALA A 77 -2.74 0.45 0.22
C ALA A 77 -3.54 0.78 1.48
N THR A 78 -2.87 1.18 2.57
CA THR A 78 -3.60 1.61 3.77
C THR A 78 -4.21 3.00 3.56
N GLY A 79 -3.40 3.91 3.03
CA GLY A 79 -3.79 5.28 2.67
C GLY A 79 -4.40 6.08 3.82
N VAL A 80 -3.93 5.83 5.05
CA VAL A 80 -4.32 6.56 6.27
C VAL A 80 -3.08 7.09 6.98
N ASN A 81 -3.22 8.23 7.68
CA ASN A 81 -2.08 8.92 8.33
C ASN A 81 -1.77 8.41 9.74
N SER A 82 -2.80 8.02 10.50
CA SER A 82 -2.66 7.57 11.88
C SER A 82 -1.99 6.21 11.94
N LEU A 83 -1.00 6.05 12.82
CA LEU A 83 -0.38 4.75 13.09
C LEU A 83 -1.41 3.74 13.62
N ARG A 84 -2.33 4.19 14.47
CA ARG A 84 -3.42 3.35 15.01
C ARG A 84 -4.33 2.84 13.89
N ASP A 85 -4.67 3.70 12.95
CA ASP A 85 -5.58 3.35 11.85
C ASP A 85 -4.89 2.44 10.83
N ASN A 86 -3.59 2.64 10.59
CA ASN A 86 -2.78 1.69 9.83
C ASN A 86 -2.81 0.31 10.49
N ILE A 87 -2.54 0.23 11.81
CA ILE A 87 -2.55 -1.03 12.56
C ILE A 87 -3.94 -1.71 12.48
N ASP A 88 -5.01 -0.93 12.68
CA ASP A 88 -6.38 -1.44 12.64
C ASP A 88 -6.77 -1.99 11.25
N LEU A 89 -6.45 -1.26 10.19
CA LEU A 89 -6.75 -1.67 8.82
C LEU A 89 -5.88 -2.86 8.37
N ILE A 90 -4.59 -2.88 8.73
CA ILE A 90 -3.68 -4.00 8.45
C ILE A 90 -4.19 -5.26 9.15
N ASN A 91 -4.55 -5.18 10.43
CA ASN A 91 -5.09 -6.33 11.16
C ASN A 91 -6.36 -6.88 10.52
N HIS A 92 -7.30 -6.00 10.15
CA HIS A 92 -8.53 -6.41 9.46
C HIS A 92 -8.22 -7.08 8.11
N SER A 93 -7.32 -6.49 7.33
CA SER A 93 -6.93 -7.02 6.02
C SER A 93 -6.22 -8.37 6.12
N PHE A 94 -5.32 -8.52 7.09
CA PHE A 94 -4.59 -9.76 7.35
C PHE A 94 -5.53 -10.89 7.74
N ASN A 95 -6.53 -10.63 8.58
CA ASN A 95 -7.55 -11.61 8.94
C ASN A 95 -8.49 -11.97 7.76
N ASN A 96 -8.52 -11.16 6.71
CA ASN A 96 -9.19 -11.45 5.44
C ASN A 96 -8.24 -12.08 4.39
N GLY A 97 -7.01 -12.41 4.82
CA GLY A 97 -5.98 -13.07 4.04
C GLY A 97 -5.29 -12.20 3.01
N PHE A 98 -5.16 -10.90 3.27
CA PHE A 98 -4.26 -9.99 2.56
C PHE A 98 -3.02 -9.74 3.42
N ASP A 99 -1.84 -10.06 2.91
CA ASP A 99 -0.58 -9.93 3.64
C ASP A 99 0.37 -8.88 3.07
N THR A 100 0.05 -8.28 1.93
CA THR A 100 0.94 -7.35 1.22
C THR A 100 0.32 -5.96 1.14
N PHE A 101 1.04 -4.97 1.66
CA PHE A 101 0.52 -3.60 1.83
C PHE A 101 1.42 -2.54 1.21
N LEU A 102 0.81 -1.62 0.45
CA LEU A 102 1.46 -0.37 0.04
C LEU A 102 1.25 0.69 1.13
N ILE A 103 2.35 1.12 1.77
CA ILE A 103 2.28 2.02 2.93
C ILE A 103 3.14 3.26 2.69
N MET A 104 2.49 4.41 2.73
CA MET A 104 3.11 5.74 2.70
C MET A 104 3.36 6.21 4.15
N PRO A 105 4.46 6.93 4.44
CA PRO A 105 4.60 7.59 5.73
C PRO A 105 3.50 8.67 5.92
N PRO A 106 3.23 9.09 7.17
CA PRO A 106 2.22 10.12 7.45
C PRO A 106 2.46 11.41 6.64
N ALA A 107 1.42 11.90 5.98
CA ALA A 107 1.52 12.97 4.98
C ALA A 107 1.01 14.35 5.45
N TYR A 108 0.42 14.43 6.65
CA TYR A 108 -0.19 15.66 7.15
C TYR A 108 0.84 16.66 7.73
N TYR A 109 1.82 16.15 8.49
CA TYR A 109 2.79 16.99 9.19
C TYR A 109 4.00 17.31 8.32
N MET A 110 4.61 18.47 8.58
CA MET A 110 5.87 18.87 7.96
C MET A 110 7.06 18.23 8.68
N ASN A 111 8.20 18.17 7.99
CA ASN A 111 9.49 17.78 8.56
C ASN A 111 9.52 16.34 9.11
N ASN A 112 8.96 15.39 8.38
CA ASN A 112 9.17 13.96 8.63
C ASN A 112 10.68 13.67 8.68
N THR A 113 11.18 13.28 9.85
CA THR A 113 12.58 12.89 10.02
C THR A 113 12.79 11.43 9.60
N HIS A 114 14.00 11.09 9.15
CA HIS A 114 14.36 9.70 8.85
C HIS A 114 14.10 8.76 10.04
N GLU A 115 14.39 9.21 11.26
CA GLU A 115 14.15 8.45 12.48
C GLU A 115 12.65 8.25 12.74
N GLY A 116 11.84 9.29 12.57
CA GLY A 116 10.38 9.21 12.74
C GLY A 116 9.73 8.27 11.75
N VAL A 117 10.12 8.36 10.47
CA VAL A 117 9.66 7.44 9.42
C VAL A 117 10.10 6.01 9.72
N TYR A 118 11.36 5.79 10.10
CA TYR A 118 11.84 4.47 10.48
C TYR A 118 11.03 3.89 11.66
N LYS A 119 10.82 4.68 12.72
CA LYS A 119 10.02 4.28 13.89
C LYS A 119 8.57 3.96 13.53
N PHE A 120 7.98 4.69 12.59
CA PHE A 120 6.62 4.42 12.10
C PHE A 120 6.53 3.01 11.50
N TYR A 121 7.41 2.66 10.55
CA TYR A 121 7.45 1.32 9.98
C TYR A 121 7.81 0.26 11.01
N ALA A 122 8.83 0.47 11.84
CA ALA A 122 9.23 -0.48 12.87
C ALA A 122 8.08 -0.81 13.83
N ASN A 123 7.24 0.17 14.21
CA ASN A 123 6.08 -0.06 15.06
C ASN A 123 4.99 -0.92 14.40
N ILE A 124 4.79 -0.78 13.10
CA ILE A 124 3.88 -1.63 12.33
C ILE A 124 4.45 -3.05 12.27
N ILE A 125 5.72 -3.19 11.89
CA ILE A 125 6.38 -4.49 11.68
C ILE A 125 6.46 -5.30 12.98
N GLN A 126 6.74 -4.68 14.12
CA GLN A 126 6.75 -5.36 15.43
C GLN A 126 5.41 -6.01 15.77
N ARG A 127 4.30 -5.47 15.27
CA ARG A 127 2.94 -6.01 15.50
C ARG A 127 2.55 -7.03 14.43
N PHE A 128 3.08 -6.89 13.22
CA PHE A 128 2.75 -7.72 12.07
C PHE A 128 4.03 -8.22 11.39
N PRO A 129 4.80 -9.13 12.01
CA PRO A 129 6.07 -9.60 11.45
C PRO A 129 5.90 -10.46 10.19
N ASN A 130 4.68 -10.91 9.90
CA ASN A 130 4.37 -11.84 8.80
C ASN A 130 3.79 -11.15 7.55
N ILE A 131 3.61 -9.83 7.57
CA ILE A 131 3.15 -9.08 6.38
C ILE A 131 4.34 -8.71 5.50
N LYS A 132 4.05 -8.33 4.25
CA LYS A 132 4.98 -7.66 3.34
C LYS A 132 4.54 -6.21 3.18
N ILE A 133 5.53 -5.31 3.16
CA ILE A 133 5.34 -3.88 2.96
C ILE A 133 6.07 -3.48 1.68
N VAL A 134 5.31 -2.81 0.82
CA VAL A 134 5.82 -1.99 -0.28
C VAL A 134 5.83 -0.55 0.22
N LEU A 135 7.02 0.05 0.31
CA LEU A 135 7.16 1.47 0.66
C LEU A 135 6.53 2.32 -0.43
N TYR A 136 5.81 3.38 -0.07
CA TYR A 136 5.27 4.31 -1.06
C TYR A 136 6.06 5.63 -1.05
N ASN A 137 7.04 5.74 -1.95
CA ASN A 137 7.89 6.91 -2.09
C ASN A 137 7.22 7.96 -2.99
N PHE A 138 6.35 8.76 -2.39
CA PHE A 138 5.64 9.84 -3.07
C PHE A 138 5.85 11.17 -2.33
N GLN A 139 6.97 11.84 -2.59
CA GLN A 139 7.37 13.06 -1.88
C GLN A 139 6.33 14.18 -2.00
N LYS A 140 5.69 14.34 -3.17
CA LYS A 140 4.69 15.40 -3.38
C LYS A 140 3.49 15.31 -2.43
N LEU A 141 3.14 14.10 -1.98
CA LEU A 141 2.06 13.88 -1.01
C LEU A 141 2.59 13.81 0.41
N SER A 142 3.56 12.92 0.66
CA SER A 142 4.05 12.65 2.03
C SER A 142 5.03 13.69 2.57
N ARG A 143 5.56 14.57 1.70
CA ARG A 143 6.63 15.52 1.99
C ARG A 143 7.92 14.88 2.49
N TYR A 144 8.05 13.56 2.32
CA TYR A 144 9.23 12.79 2.66
C TYR A 144 9.74 12.10 1.40
N LEU A 145 11.03 12.28 1.11
CA LEU A 145 11.72 11.60 0.03
C LEU A 145 12.52 10.46 0.65
N PHE A 146 12.23 9.22 0.25
CA PHE A 146 13.08 8.10 0.63
C PHE A 146 14.43 8.23 -0.09
N SER A 147 15.51 8.33 0.68
CA SER A 147 16.86 8.15 0.15
C SER A 147 17.19 6.65 0.00
N PRO A 148 18.13 6.28 -0.88
CA PRO A 148 18.62 4.90 -0.97
C PRO A 148 19.01 4.33 0.41
N GLN A 149 19.74 5.10 1.22
CA GLN A 149 20.22 4.68 2.54
C GLN A 149 19.07 4.44 3.52
N ALA A 150 17.99 5.23 3.45
CA ALA A 150 16.82 5.03 4.30
C ALA A 150 16.10 3.71 3.94
N VAL A 151 16.00 3.39 2.65
CA VAL A 151 15.40 2.12 2.20
C VAL A 151 16.31 0.94 2.54
N GLU A 152 17.61 1.03 2.27
CA GLU A 152 18.61 0.00 2.62
C GLU A 152 18.59 -0.32 4.11
N LYS A 153 18.51 0.71 4.96
CA LYS A 153 18.39 0.52 6.40
C LYS A 153 17.13 -0.27 6.77
N LEU A 154 15.97 0.10 6.24
CA LEU A 154 14.71 -0.60 6.49
C LEU A 154 14.75 -2.05 6.01
N VAL A 155 15.31 -2.30 4.82
CA VAL A 155 15.45 -3.66 4.28
C VAL A 155 16.44 -4.48 5.10
N LYS A 156 17.58 -3.90 5.50
CA LYS A 156 18.57 -4.58 6.34
C LYS A 156 17.98 -5.01 7.68
N ASP A 157 17.21 -4.12 8.31
CA ASP A 157 16.65 -4.37 9.65
C ASP A 157 15.39 -5.26 9.58
N PHE A 158 14.67 -5.28 8.45
CA PHE A 158 13.43 -6.03 8.26
C PHE A 158 13.33 -6.73 6.88
N PRO A 159 14.28 -7.63 6.53
CA PRO A 159 14.45 -8.15 5.17
C PRO A 159 13.26 -8.98 4.68
N GLU A 160 12.56 -9.65 5.60
CA GLU A 160 11.39 -10.45 5.25
C GLU A 160 10.13 -9.61 5.09
N VAL A 161 10.08 -8.39 5.61
CA VAL A 161 8.87 -7.57 5.65
C VAL A 161 8.93 -6.42 4.64
N ILE A 162 10.06 -5.70 4.56
CA ILE A 162 10.23 -4.60 3.60
C ILE A 162 10.68 -5.17 2.26
N ARG A 163 9.74 -5.32 1.31
CA ARG A 163 9.95 -6.14 0.09
C ARG A 163 9.82 -5.40 -1.22
N GLY A 164 9.42 -4.13 -1.20
CA GLY A 164 9.49 -3.28 -2.38
C GLY A 164 9.30 -1.81 -2.07
N CYS A 165 9.41 -1.00 -3.12
CA CYS A 165 9.10 0.42 -3.11
C CYS A 165 8.35 0.77 -4.39
N LYS A 166 7.19 1.42 -4.27
CA LYS A 166 6.57 2.16 -5.36
C LYS A 166 7.19 3.56 -5.39
N ASP A 167 8.03 3.82 -6.38
CA ASP A 167 8.80 5.05 -6.51
C ASP A 167 8.12 6.04 -7.48
N SER A 168 7.29 6.92 -6.94
CA SER A 168 6.68 8.03 -7.69
C SER A 168 7.56 9.30 -7.69
N SER A 169 8.78 9.21 -7.18
CA SER A 169 9.75 10.31 -7.12
C SER A 169 10.92 10.08 -8.08
N TYR A 170 11.03 8.89 -8.67
CA TYR A 170 12.01 8.49 -9.70
C TYR A 170 13.48 8.54 -9.25
N ASN A 171 13.74 8.63 -7.95
CA ASN A 171 15.10 8.78 -7.41
C ASN A 171 15.74 7.45 -6.99
N LEU A 172 14.97 6.35 -6.94
CA LEU A 172 15.42 5.05 -6.46
C LEU A 172 15.56 4.02 -7.58
N TYR A 173 14.76 4.10 -8.64
CA TYR A 173 14.71 3.06 -9.69
C TYR A 173 16.08 2.68 -10.27
N GLU A 174 16.88 3.68 -10.66
CA GLU A 174 18.20 3.45 -11.24
C GLU A 174 19.27 3.15 -10.20
N THR A 175 19.17 3.76 -9.00
CA THR A 175 20.26 3.83 -8.02
C THR A 175 20.20 2.74 -6.97
N LEU A 176 19.00 2.27 -6.60
CA LEU A 176 18.80 1.30 -5.54
C LEU A 176 18.73 -0.11 -6.13
N LYS A 177 19.70 -0.96 -5.80
CA LYS A 177 19.77 -2.35 -6.26
C LYS A 177 19.85 -3.30 -5.07
N ILE A 178 18.70 -3.82 -4.65
CA ILE A 178 18.59 -4.81 -3.58
C ILE A 178 18.03 -6.12 -4.15
N PRO A 179 18.73 -7.26 -4.03
CA PRO A 179 18.24 -8.54 -4.53
C PRO A 179 16.86 -8.92 -3.96
N GLY A 180 15.91 -9.26 -4.83
CA GLY A 180 14.56 -9.69 -4.42
C GLY A 180 13.65 -8.58 -3.88
N PHE A 181 14.05 -7.32 -4.04
CA PHE A 181 13.28 -6.12 -3.72
C PHE A 181 12.67 -5.52 -4.99
N SER A 182 11.35 -5.35 -5.03
CA SER A 182 10.66 -4.75 -6.18
C SER A 182 10.78 -3.21 -6.16
N ILE A 183 11.16 -2.58 -7.27
CA ILE A 183 10.94 -1.14 -7.46
C ILE A 183 9.96 -0.97 -8.61
N LEU A 184 8.84 -0.30 -8.33
CA LEU A 184 7.68 -0.10 -9.21
C LEU A 184 7.44 1.38 -9.48
#